data_AF-A0A7D9KXM4-F1
#
_entry.id   AF-A0A7D9KXM4-F1
#
_cell.length_a   1.000
_cell.length_b   1.000
_cell.length_c   1.000
_cell.angle_alpha   90.00
_cell.angle_beta   90.00
_cell.angle_gamma   90.00
#
_symmetry.space_group_name_H-M   'P 1'
#
loop_
_entity.id
_entity.type
_entity.pdbx_description
1 polymer ?
#
loop_
_entity_poly.entity_id
_entity_poly.type
_entity_poly.pdbx_seq_one_letter_code
_entity_poly.pdbx_strand_id
1 'polypeptide(L)' 'TYVTNITVSGKSIEEAKVAVNADLNNIREWLLSNRLCLNLVKTEYILIGSRYNINTVVEEQPCVFIGDEPIKGVQVTKAL' A
#
# COMPACT_ATOMS: atom_id res chain seq x y z
N THR A 1 8.40 3.27 18.20
CA THR A 1 7.61 2.65 17.12
C THR A 1 8.54 2.43 15.94
N TYR A 2 8.78 1.18 15.55
CA TYR A 2 9.56 0.88 14.33
C TYR A 2 8.61 1.05 13.14
N VAL A 3 9.02 1.84 12.15
CA VAL A 3 8.25 2.09 10.93
C VAL A 3 8.94 1.34 9.79
N THR A 4 8.21 0.49 9.09
CA THR A 4 8.67 -0.14 7.86
C THR A 4 8.27 0.74 6.69
N ASN A 5 9.24 1.29 5.98
CA ASN A 5 8.99 2.07 4.77
C ASN A 5 9.27 1.21 3.55
N ILE A 6 8.39 1.27 2.56
CA ILE A 6 8.52 0.57 1.28
C ILE A 6 8.58 1.65 0.20
N THR A 7 9.54 1.55 -0.72
CA THR A 7 9.65 2.48 -1.85
C THR A 7 9.55 1.67 -3.14
N VAL A 8 8.58 2.03 -3.96
CA VAL A 8 8.30 1.36 -5.23
C VAL A 8 8.33 2.39 -6.35
N SER A 9 8.87 2.01 -7.50
CA SER A 9 8.85 2.82 -8.72
C SER A 9 8.19 2.05 -9.85
N GLY A 10 7.35 2.72 -10.64
CA GLY A 10 6.76 2.18 -11.85
C GLY A 10 6.57 3.28 -12.90
N LYS A 11 6.50 2.91 -14.18
CA LYS A 11 6.22 3.85 -15.28
C LYS A 11 4.72 4.11 -15.44
N SER A 12 3.89 3.30 -14.81
CA SER A 12 2.43 3.43 -14.75
C SER A 12 1.92 3.07 -13.35
N ILE A 13 0.67 3.42 -13.06
CA ILE A 13 0.02 3.03 -11.79
C ILE A 13 -0.11 1.51 -11.68
N GLU A 14 -0.32 0.82 -12.79
CA GLU A 14 -0.45 -0.64 -12.84
C GLU A 14 0.88 -1.32 -12.50
N GLU A 15 1.99 -0.82 -13.07
CA GLU A 15 3.33 -1.29 -12.70
C GLU A 15 3.63 -1.04 -11.22
N ALA A 16 3.28 0.14 -10.71
CA ALA A 16 3.46 0.48 -9.29
C ALA A 16 2.60 -0.43 -8.39
N LYS A 17 1.38 -0.76 -8.80
CA LYS A 17 0.48 -1.68 -8.09
C LYS A 17 1.03 -3.10 -8.05
N VAL A 18 1.54 -3.61 -9.17
CA VAL A 18 2.15 -4.95 -9.23
C VAL A 18 3.37 -5.01 -8.32
N ALA A 19 4.25 -4.01 -8.42
CA ALA A 19 5.48 -3.97 -7.63
C ALA A 19 5.20 -3.80 -6.13
N VAL A 20 4.25 -2.95 -5.72
CA VAL A 20 3.92 -2.78 -4.29
C VAL A 20 3.31 -4.03 -3.69
N ASN A 21 2.47 -4.76 -4.43
CA ASN A 21 1.90 -6.02 -3.95
C ASN A 21 2.96 -7.12 -3.81
N ALA A 22 3.94 -7.17 -4.72
CA ALA A 22 5.07 -8.09 -4.59
C ALA A 22 5.91 -7.81 -3.33
N ASP A 23 6.21 -6.54 -3.06
CA ASP A 23 6.98 -6.15 -1.88
C ASP A 23 6.20 -6.39 -0.57
N LEU A 24 4.89 -6.12 -0.55
CA LEU A 24 4.03 -6.41 0.59
C LEU A 24 3.95 -7.90 0.87
N ASN A 25 3.96 -8.75 -0.15
CA ASN A 25 4.03 -10.19 0.02
C ASN A 25 5.36 -10.61 0.65
N ASN A 26 6.49 -10.07 0.19
CA ASN A 26 7.80 -10.33 0.78
C ASN A 26 7.85 -9.90 2.26
N ILE A 27 7.24 -8.77 2.60
CA ILE A 27 7.16 -8.30 3.99
C ILE A 27 6.27 -9.20 4.83
N ARG A 28 5.16 -9.69 4.29
CA ARG A 28 4.31 -10.67 4.98
C ARG A 28 5.12 -11.92 5.33
N GLU A 29 5.85 -12.48 4.38
CA GLU A 29 6.70 -13.65 4.61
C GLU A 29 7.80 -13.39 5.64
N TRP A 30 8.42 -12.21 5.59
CA TRP A 30 9.41 -11.79 6.58
C TRP A 30 8.80 -11.67 7.99
N LEU A 31 7.61 -11.06 8.12
CA LEU A 31 6.90 -10.95 9.40
C LEU A 31 6.59 -12.33 9.98
N LEU A 32 6.02 -13.23 9.17
CA LEU A 32 5.70 -14.60 9.58
C LEU A 32 6.94 -15.37 10.03
N SER A 33 8.03 -15.27 9.27
CA SER A 33 9.31 -15.91 9.58
C SER A 33 9.90 -15.43 10.91
N ASN A 34 9.63 -14.18 11.28
CA ASN A 34 10.08 -13.57 12.54
C ASN A 34 9.05 -13.64 13.68
N ARG A 35 7.94 -14.38 13.49
CA ARG A 35 6.82 -14.47 14.45
C ARG A 35 6.22 -13.11 14.82
N LEU A 36 6.27 -12.17 13.88
CA LEU A 36 5.64 -10.86 13.96
C LEU A 36 4.26 -10.92 13.31
N CYS A 37 3.31 -10.17 13.85
CA CYS A 37 1.98 -10.03 13.29
C CYS A 37 1.68 -8.58 12.94
N LEU A 38 1.02 -8.38 11.81
CA LEU A 38 0.45 -7.09 11.42
C LEU A 38 -1.05 -7.12 11.71
N ASN A 39 -1.56 -6.05 12.33
CA ASN A 39 -3.00 -5.91 12.50
C ASN A 39 -3.62 -5.40 11.19
N LEU A 40 -4.01 -6.33 10.31
CA LEU A 40 -4.60 -6.01 9.00
C LEU A 40 -5.86 -5.16 9.11
N VAL A 41 -6.70 -5.40 10.12
CA VAL A 41 -7.93 -4.61 10.36
C VAL A 41 -7.63 -3.14 10.63
N LYS A 42 -6.48 -2.83 11.24
CA LYS A 42 -6.04 -1.44 11.52
C LYS A 42 -5.07 -0.90 10.48
N THR A 43 -4.71 -1.68 9.46
CA THR A 43 -3.76 -1.26 8.43
C THR A 43 -4.53 -0.52 7.34
N GLU A 44 -4.13 0.72 7.06
CA GLU A 44 -4.68 1.53 5.97
C GLU A 44 -3.51 2.07 5.13
N TYR A 45 -3.75 2.36 3.85
CA TYR A 45 -2.76 2.99 2.97
C TYR A 45 -3.19 4.41 2.57
N ILE A 46 -2.21 5.25 2.24
CA ILE A 46 -2.43 6.60 1.71
C ILE A 46 -1.73 6.70 0.35
N LEU A 47 -2.46 7.14 -0.67
CA LEU A 47 -1.89 7.47 -1.98
C LEU A 47 -1.59 8.98 -2.03
N ILE A 48 -0.34 9.33 -2.31
CA ILE A 48 0.12 10.72 -2.42
C ILE A 48 0.70 10.94 -3.81
N GLY A 49 0.28 12.02 -4.47
CA GLY A 49 0.70 12.37 -5.82
C GLY A 49 0.25 13.77 -6.22
N SER A 50 0.59 14.20 -7.44
CA SER A 50 0.07 15.46 -7.99
C SER A 50 -1.44 15.37 -8.20
N ARG A 51 -2.15 16.51 -8.19
CA ARG A 51 -3.61 16.52 -8.45
C ARG A 51 -3.98 15.86 -9.78
N TYR A 52 -3.18 16.09 -10.82
CA TYR A 52 -3.38 15.45 -12.12
C TYR A 52 -3.26 13.93 -12.00
N ASN A 53 -2.15 13.42 -11.46
CA ASN A 53 -1.93 11.98 -11.32
C ASN A 53 -2.95 11.31 -10.41
N ILE A 54 -3.30 11.94 -9.28
CA ILE A 54 -4.34 11.43 -8.38
C ILE A 54 -5.68 11.38 -9.12
N ASN A 55 -6.10 12.45 -9.80
CA ASN A 55 -7.39 12.46 -10.48
C ASN A 55 -7.48 11.41 -11.61
N THR A 56 -6.39 11.15 -12.33
CA THR A 56 -6.33 10.06 -13.33
C THR A 56 -6.34 8.68 -12.69
N VAL A 57 -5.85 8.54 -11.44
CA VAL A 57 -5.79 7.27 -10.69
C VAL A 57 -7.05 7.03 -9.84
N VAL A 58 -7.82 8.06 -9.50
CA VAL A 58 -9.03 7.92 -8.67
C VAL A 58 -10.14 7.13 -9.38
N GLU A 59 -10.13 7.05 -10.71
CA GLU A 59 -11.04 6.14 -11.43
C GLU A 59 -10.70 4.65 -11.19
N GLU A 60 -9.45 4.33 -10.82
CA GLU A 60 -8.96 2.98 -10.52
C GLU A 60 -8.06 3.00 -9.26
N GLN A 61 -8.66 3.13 -8.07
CA GLN A 61 -7.89 3.06 -6.82
C GLN A 61 -7.01 1.79 -6.83
N PRO A 62 -5.69 1.91 -6.53
CA PRO A 62 -4.80 0.76 -6.58
C PRO A 62 -5.26 -0.26 -5.54
N CYS A 63 -5.60 -1.45 -6.01
CA CYS A 63 -5.94 -2.56 -5.14
C CYS A 63 -4.65 -3.13 -4.55
N VAL A 64 -4.44 -2.88 -3.27
CA VAL A 64 -3.24 -3.26 -2.53
C VAL A 64 -3.60 -4.33 -1.49
N PHE A 65 -2.79 -5.36 -1.37
CA PHE A 65 -3.07 -6.56 -0.57
C PHE A 65 -1.90 -6.91 0.36
N ILE A 66 -2.21 -7.56 1.48
CA ILE A 66 -1.22 -8.28 2.31
C ILE A 66 -1.67 -9.73 2.44
N GLY A 67 -1.07 -10.61 1.65
CA GLY A 67 -1.63 -11.95 1.41
C GLY A 67 -2.89 -11.82 0.56
N ASP A 68 -3.98 -12.46 0.98
CA ASP A 68 -5.27 -12.41 0.26
C ASP A 68 -6.21 -11.30 0.76
N GLU A 69 -5.78 -10.51 1.74
CA GLU A 69 -6.60 -9.48 2.40
C GLU A 69 -6.32 -8.09 1.78
N PRO A 70 -7.34 -7.39 1.24
CA PRO A 70 -7.17 -6.04 0.72
C PRO A 70 -6.96 -5.03 1.84
N ILE A 71 -6.04 -4.09 1.63
CA ILE A 71 -5.81 -2.95 2.52
C ILE A 71 -6.75 -1.81 2.14
N LYS A 72 -7.39 -1.21 3.13
CA LYS A 72 -8.26 -0.06 2.91
C LYS A 72 -7.46 1.22 2.63
N GLY A 73 -7.83 1.94 1.57
CA GLY A 73 -7.31 3.27 1.30
C GLY A 73 -7.97 4.35 2.16
N VAL A 74 -7.18 5.24 2.74
CA VAL A 74 -7.68 6.40 3.50
C VAL A 74 -8.25 7.44 2.53
N GLN A 75 -9.56 7.69 2.62
CA GLN A 75 -10.28 8.61 1.72
C GLN A 75 -10.26 10.07 2.20
N VAL A 76 -10.16 10.29 3.51
CA VAL A 76 -10.16 11.62 4.13
C VAL A 76 -9.06 11.66 5.17
N THR A 77 -8.07 12.52 4.94
CA THR A 77 -7.08 12.89 5.95
C THR A 77 -7.49 14.22 6.56
N LYS A 78 -7.34 14.37 7.89
CA LYS A 78 -7.40 15.70 8.50
C LYS A 78 -6.17 16.48 8.05
N ALA A 79 -6.37 17.70 7.55
CA ALA A 79 -5.27 18.63 7.32
C ALA A 79 -4.56 18.89 8.66
N LEU A 80 -3.23 18.79 8.64
CA LEU A 80 -2.36 19.16 9.77
C LEU A 80 -2.21 20.67 9.86
#